data_AF-A0A0R1M272-F1
#
_entry.id   AF-A0A0R1M272-F1
#
_cell.length_a   1.000
_cell.length_b   1.000
_cell.length_c   1.000
_cell.angle_alpha   90.00
_cell.angle_beta   90.00
_cell.angle_gamma   90.00
#
_symmetry.space_group_name_H-M   'P 1'
#
loop_
_entity.id
_entity.type
_entity.pdbx_description
1 polymer ?
#
loop_
_entity_poly.entity_id
_entity_poly.type
_entity_poly.pdbx_seq_one_letter_code
_entity_poly.pdbx_strand_id
1 'polypeptide(L)' 'MEKIKTKLQLAFALLSIFFIPLLIATIWAISTANKWIILGILLLDFFYLTIESTFFFVLLFNRFKKKPAEKSNESK' A
#
# COMPACT_ATOMS: atom_id res chain seq x y z
N MET A 1 -16.72 3.98 -13.09
CA MET A 1 -15.49 3.35 -12.53
C MET A 1 -14.36 4.35 -12.29
N GLU A 2 -14.33 5.52 -12.95
CA GLU A 2 -13.25 6.52 -12.80
C GLU A 2 -13.09 7.05 -11.37
N LYS A 3 -14.18 7.48 -10.72
CA LYS A 3 -14.11 8.04 -9.34
C LYS A 3 -13.45 7.10 -8.31
N ILE A 4 -13.56 5.78 -8.50
CA ILE A 4 -12.94 4.79 -7.60
C ILE A 4 -11.44 4.69 -7.88
N LYS A 5 -11.03 4.70 -9.17
CA LYS A 5 -9.62 4.74 -9.58
C LYS A 5 -8.92 5.99 -9.04
N THR A 6 -9.54 7.16 -9.12
CA THR A 6 -8.94 8.42 -8.67
C THR A 6 -8.74 8.44 -7.16
N LYS A 7 -9.73 8.00 -6.38
CA LYS A 7 -9.60 7.86 -4.91
C LYS A 7 -8.48 6.89 -4.52
N LEU A 8 -8.26 5.88 -5.36
CA LEU A 8 -7.21 4.90 -5.16
C LEU A 8 -5.81 5.41 -5.44
N GLN A 9 -5.66 6.12 -6.55
CA GLN A 9 -4.41 6.79 -6.87
C GLN A 9 -4.08 7.84 -5.82
N LEU A 10 -5.10 8.52 -5.28
CA LEU A 10 -4.93 9.48 -4.19
C LEU A 10 -4.47 8.80 -2.89
N ALA A 11 -5.06 7.66 -2.53
CA ALA A 11 -4.63 6.88 -1.38
C ALA A 11 -3.19 6.36 -1.54
N PHE A 12 -2.83 5.90 -2.74
CA PHE A 12 -1.48 5.43 -3.06
C PHE A 12 -0.45 6.57 -3.04
N ALA A 13 -0.82 7.74 -3.55
CA ALA A 13 0.01 8.94 -3.51
C ALA A 13 0.20 9.44 -2.06
N LEU A 14 -0.86 9.39 -1.24
CA LEU A 14 -0.76 9.72 0.19
C LEU A 14 0.16 8.76 0.93
N LEU A 15 0.01 7.45 0.69
CA LEU A 15 0.91 6.43 1.25
C LEU A 15 2.36 6.73 0.82
N SER A 16 2.62 6.88 -0.48
CA SER A 16 3.96 7.12 -1.02
C SER A 16 4.64 8.40 -0.47
N ILE A 17 3.87 9.44 -0.10
CA ILE A 17 4.42 10.63 0.56
C ILE A 17 5.07 10.31 1.91
N PHE A 18 4.55 9.33 2.66
CA PHE A 18 5.12 8.92 3.95
C PHE A 18 6.42 8.13 3.81
N PHE A 19 6.74 7.61 2.62
CA PHE A 19 7.98 6.88 2.39
C PHE A 19 9.23 7.76 2.58
N ILE A 20 9.19 9.03 2.15
CA ILE A 20 10.35 9.94 2.24
C ILE A 20 10.69 10.29 3.69
N PRO A 21 9.75 10.72 4.55
CA PRO A 21 9.99 10.91 5.98
C PRO A 21 10.50 9.64 6.68
N LEU A 22 9.95 8.47 6.31
CA LEU A 22 10.31 7.18 6.89
C LEU A 22 11.75 6.78 6.55
N LEU A 23 12.17 7.06 5.31
CA LEU A 23 13.54 6.84 4.82
C LEU A 23 14.55 7.78 5.49
N ILE A 24 14.17 9.04 5.72
CA ILE A 24 14.99 9.99 6.49
C ILE A 24 15.11 9.54 7.95
N ALA A 25 14.01 9.08 8.56
CA ALA A 25 14.01 8.60 9.93
C ALA A 25 14.89 7.35 10.11
N THR A 26 14.87 6.41 9.16
CA THR A 26 15.76 5.23 9.18
C THR A 26 17.23 5.63 9.08
N ILE A 27 17.60 6.52 8.15
CA ILE A 27 18.98 7.03 8.01
C ILE A 27 19.44 7.70 9.33
N TRP A 28 18.56 8.53 9.92
CA TRP A 28 18.86 9.21 11.17
C TRP A 28 19.01 8.24 12.35
N ALA A 29 18.15 7.22 12.46
CA ALA A 29 18.25 6.22 13.51
C ALA A 29 19.51 5.35 13.41
N ILE A 30 19.93 5.00 12.19
CA ILE A 30 21.22 4.33 11.95
C ILE A 30 22.37 5.21 12.45
N SER A 31 22.34 6.52 12.16
CA SER A 31 23.34 7.47 12.66
C SER A 31 23.40 7.56 14.19
N THR A 32 22.30 7.27 14.89
CA THR A 32 22.20 7.39 16.34
C THR A 32 22.66 6.12 17.08
N ALA A 33 22.89 5.01 16.34
CA ALA A 33 23.28 3.68 16.86
C ALA A 33 22.37 3.12 17.99
N ASN A 34 21.20 3.72 18.22
CA ASN A 34 20.28 3.32 19.27
C ASN A 34 19.38 2.18 18.76
N LYS A 35 19.65 0.98 19.26
CA LYS A 35 18.97 -0.26 18.87
C LYS A 35 17.44 -0.19 19.02
N TRP A 36 16.94 0.54 20.01
CA TRP A 36 15.50 0.70 20.24
C TRP A 36 14.83 1.59 19.20
N ILE A 37 15.51 2.65 18.79
CA ILE A 37 15.00 3.57 17.75
C ILE A 37 15.01 2.85 16.40
N ILE A 38 16.10 2.14 16.08
CA ILE A 38 16.19 1.34 14.87
C ILE A 38 15.07 0.28 14.83
N LEU A 39 14.86 -0.45 15.92
CA LEU A 39 13.77 -1.44 16.02
C LEU A 39 12.39 -0.79 15.84
N GLY A 40 12.16 0.36 16.47
CA GLY A 40 10.89 1.09 16.37
C GLY A 40 10.58 1.54 14.94
N ILE A 41 11.57 2.05 14.22
CA ILE A 41 11.40 2.47 12.83
C ILE A 41 11.21 1.25 11.92
N LEU A 42 11.94 0.17 12.16
CA LEU A 42 11.82 -1.06 11.37
C LEU A 42 10.44 -1.71 11.54
N LEU A 43 9.87 -1.66 12.75
CA LEU A 43 8.50 -2.06 13.00
C LEU A 43 7.50 -1.13 12.30
N LEU A 44 7.73 0.18 12.34
CA LEU A 44 6.87 1.16 11.67
C LEU A 44 6.87 0.94 10.14
N ASP A 45 8.04 0.71 9.55
CA ASP A 45 8.21 0.30 8.14
C ASP A 45 7.42 -0.96 7.82
N PHE A 46 7.57 -1.99 8.66
CA PHE A 46 6.87 -3.26 8.48
C PHE A 46 5.35 -3.10 8.51
N PHE A 47 4.82 -2.32 9.47
CA PHE A 47 3.39 -2.01 9.54
C PHE A 47 2.91 -1.21 8.33
N TYR A 48 3.67 -0.18 7.94
CA TYR A 48 3.37 0.65 6.78
C TYR A 48 3.26 -0.20 5.50
N LEU A 49 4.27 -1.03 5.22
CA LEU A 49 4.28 -1.93 4.06
C LEU A 49 3.17 -2.99 4.12
N THR A 50 2.85 -3.48 5.32
CA THR A 50 1.75 -4.44 5.52
C THR A 50 0.40 -3.82 5.19
N ILE A 51 0.14 -2.59 5.65
CA ILE A 51 -1.10 -1.85 5.35
C ILE A 51 -1.17 -1.54 3.85
N GLU A 52 -0.09 -1.04 3.26
CA GLU A 52 -0.02 -0.74 1.83
C GLU A 52 -0.30 -1.99 0.97
N SER A 53 0.35 -3.11 1.30
CA SER A 53 0.16 -4.40 0.63
C SER A 53 -1.27 -4.92 0.79
N THR A 54 -1.84 -4.83 2.00
CA THR A 54 -3.23 -5.21 2.27
C THR A 54 -4.20 -4.36 1.46
N PHE A 55 -3.97 -3.05 1.41
CA PHE A 55 -4.79 -2.14 0.60
C PHE A 55 -4.67 -2.51 -0.88
N PHE A 56 -3.47 -2.69 -1.40
CA PHE A 56 -3.24 -3.13 -2.77
C PHE A 56 -3.96 -4.46 -3.08
N PHE A 57 -3.89 -5.44 -2.17
CA PHE A 57 -4.57 -6.72 -2.31
C PHE A 57 -6.09 -6.57 -2.35
N VAL A 58 -6.69 -5.79 -1.43
CA VAL A 58 -8.14 -5.52 -1.41
C VAL A 58 -8.60 -4.85 -2.72
N LEU A 59 -7.76 -3.99 -3.28
CA LEU A 59 -8.04 -3.31 -4.55
C LEU A 59 -7.92 -4.21 -5.75
N LEU A 60 -6.89 -5.04 -5.78
CA LEU A 60 -6.71 -6.06 -6.79
C LEU A 60 -7.90 -7.03 -6.75
N PHE A 61 -8.30 -7.47 -5.55
CA PHE A 61 -9.43 -8.36 -5.33
C PHE A 61 -10.76 -7.73 -5.75
N ASN A 62 -11.00 -6.45 -5.44
CA ASN A 62 -12.18 -5.72 -5.93
C ASN A 62 -12.20 -5.55 -7.45
N ARG A 63 -11.02 -5.46 -8.10
CA ARG A 63 -10.91 -5.45 -9.57
C ARG A 63 -11.20 -6.83 -10.16
N PHE A 64 -10.75 -7.91 -9.54
CA PHE A 64 -11.00 -9.29 -9.97
C PHE A 64 -12.44 -9.75 -9.70
N LYS A 65 -13.06 -9.37 -8.57
CA LYS A 65 -14.48 -9.66 -8.27
C LYS A 65 -15.46 -9.00 -9.23
N LYS A 66 -15.05 -7.99 -10.01
CA LYS A 66 -15.88 -7.39 -11.07
C LYS A 66 -15.82 -8.12 -12.42
N LYS A 67 -15.08 -9.22 -12.54
CA LYS A 67 -15.15 -10.13 -13.71
C LYS A 67 -15.61 -11.52 -13.27
N PRO A 68 -16.91 -11.69 -13.00
CA PRO A 68 -17.60 -12.83 -13.58
C PRO A 68 -19.03 -12.46 -14.00
N ALA A 69 -19.22 -11.84 -15.16
CA ALA A 69 -20.57 -11.68 -15.73
C ALA A 69 -20.57 -11.40 -17.25
N GLU A 70 -19.55 -11.87 -17.98
CA GLU A 70 -19.56 -11.74 -19.45
C GLU A 70 -18.88 -12.97 -20.07
N LYS A 71 -19.53 -14.12 -19.88
CA LYS A 71 -19.40 -15.33 -20.70
C LYS A 71 -20.49 -16.34 -20.32
N SER A 72 -21.75 -15.95 -20.51
CA SER A 72 -22.87 -16.90 -20.51
C SER A 72 -23.85 -16.69 -21.66
N ASN A 73 -23.54 -15.86 -22.66
CA ASN A 73 -24.39 -15.62 -23.84
C ASN A 73 -23.59 -15.67 -25.15
N GLU A 74 -22.82 -16.74 -25.38
CA GLU A 74 -22.58 -17.24 -26.74
C GLU A 74 -23.27 -18.60 -26.79
N SER A 75 -24.58 -18.57 -27.03
CA SER A 75 -25.19 -19.02 -28.29
C SER A 75 -24.96 -20.51 -28.54
N LYS A 76 -25.87 -21.33 -28.00
CA LYS A 76 -26.30 -22.56 -28.66
C LYS A 76 -27.25 -22.22 -29.79
#